data_AF-A0A6P1I9S7-F1
#
_entry.id   AF-A0A6P1I9S7-F1
#
_cell.length_a   1.000
_cell.length_b   1.000
_cell.length_c   1.000
_cell.angle_alpha   90.00
_cell.angle_beta   90.00
_cell.angle_gamma   90.00
#
_symmetry.space_group_name_H-M   'P 1'
#
loop_
_entity.id
_entity.type
_entity.pdbx_description
1 polymer ?
#
loop_
_entity_poly.entity_id
_entity_poly.type
_entity_poly.pdbx_seq_one_letter_code
_entity_poly.pdbx_strand_id
1 'polypeptide(L)'
;MAAVPHRRLEQLRLPAAESELRGRQQADYAREAIAQIALPKDKGVLPVWRERGWLEPHVVAILDITGKPWKQVVISNGSARSMNECRRRGSIVDVTTVPTRFHGVVLAQEVLDEIEPWRLHPLPELLPVGRTHVWSNDAPAVDLSVLAVSKELR
;
A
#
# COMPACT_ATOMS: atom_id res chain seq x y z
N MET A 1 -2.14 -5.08 -24.07
CA MET A 1 -2.02 -6.03 -22.95
C MET A 1 -0.68 -6.74 -23.08
N ALA A 2 0.31 -6.39 -22.24
CA ALA A 2 1.58 -7.11 -22.23
C ALA A 2 1.35 -8.48 -21.56
N ALA A 3 1.60 -9.57 -22.28
CA ALA A 3 1.45 -10.91 -21.76
C ALA A 3 2.55 -11.21 -20.74
N VAL A 4 2.18 -11.77 -19.60
CA VAL A 4 3.12 -12.23 -18.57
C VAL A 4 3.96 -13.40 -19.13
N PRO A 5 5.30 -13.33 -19.12
CA PRO A 5 6.14 -14.43 -19.62
C PRO A 5 5.91 -15.75 -18.87
N HIS A 6 5.83 -16.87 -19.59
CA HIS A 6 5.49 -18.20 -19.04
C HIS A 6 6.36 -18.67 -17.87
N ARG A 7 7.67 -18.35 -17.88
CA ARG A 7 8.61 -18.68 -16.79
C ARG A 7 8.37 -17.89 -15.50
N ARG A 8 7.61 -16.78 -15.61
CA ARG A 8 7.26 -15.86 -14.52
C ARG A 8 5.97 -16.30 -13.81
N LEU A 9 5.10 -17.08 -14.48
CA LEU A 9 3.90 -17.71 -13.90
C LEU A 9 4.22 -18.66 -12.74
N GLU A 10 5.36 -19.35 -12.78
CA GLU A 10 5.78 -20.26 -11.69
C GLU A 10 6.22 -19.49 -10.42
N GLN A 11 6.62 -18.22 -10.56
CA GLN A 11 6.96 -17.32 -9.44
C GLN A 11 5.76 -16.48 -8.98
N LEU A 12 4.72 -16.36 -9.83
CA LEU A 12 3.41 -15.80 -9.52
C LEU A 12 2.64 -16.80 -8.65
N ARG A 13 3.05 -16.90 -7.38
CA ARG A 13 2.13 -17.41 -6.38
C ARG A 13 1.00 -16.41 -6.24
N LEU A 14 -0.18 -16.82 -6.71
CA LEU A 14 -1.42 -16.18 -6.35
C LEU A 14 -1.47 -16.03 -4.82
N PRO A 15 -1.96 -14.91 -4.30
CA PRO A 15 -2.24 -14.76 -2.88
C PRO A 15 -2.96 -15.99 -2.32
N ALA A 16 -2.60 -16.39 -1.11
CA ALA A 16 -3.55 -17.14 -0.31
C ALA A 16 -4.80 -16.27 -0.17
N ALA A 17 -5.97 -16.76 -0.57
CA ALA A 17 -7.23 -15.99 -0.59
C ALA A 17 -7.50 -15.25 0.73
N GLU A 18 -7.06 -15.81 1.86
CA GLU A 18 -7.13 -15.18 3.18
C GLU A 18 -6.37 -13.84 3.30
N SER A 19 -5.21 -13.72 2.65
CA SER A 19 -4.40 -12.50 2.68
C SER A 19 -5.06 -11.37 1.88
N GLU A 20 -5.73 -11.70 0.77
CA GLU A 20 -6.50 -10.70 0.02
C GLU A 20 -7.74 -10.29 0.77
N LEU A 21 -8.46 -11.27 1.34
CA LEU A 21 -9.64 -11.01 2.13
C LEU A 21 -9.31 -10.08 3.29
N ARG A 22 -8.19 -10.32 3.99
CA ARG A 22 -7.72 -9.44 5.06
C ARG A 22 -7.38 -8.03 4.56
N GLY A 23 -6.70 -7.92 3.41
CA GLY A 23 -6.38 -6.62 2.79
C GLY A 23 -7.65 -5.82 2.48
N ARG A 24 -8.64 -6.46 1.86
CA ARG A 24 -9.95 -5.87 1.55
C ARG A 24 -10.71 -5.46 2.81
N GLN A 25 -10.80 -6.35 3.82
CA GLN A 25 -11.43 -6.01 5.10
C GLN A 25 -10.76 -4.81 5.78
N GLN A 26 -9.43 -4.71 5.68
CA GLN A 26 -8.69 -3.58 6.23
C GLN A 26 -9.00 -2.28 5.48
N ALA A 27 -9.14 -2.35 4.15
CA ALA A 27 -9.54 -1.22 3.33
C ALA A 27 -10.99 -0.79 3.61
N ASP A 28 -11.91 -1.73 3.79
CA ASP A 28 -13.31 -1.45 4.13
C ASP A 28 -13.41 -0.75 5.49
N TYR A 29 -12.72 -1.27 6.51
CA TYR A 29 -12.60 -0.60 7.80
C TYR A 29 -12.00 0.80 7.67
N ALA A 30 -10.99 0.99 6.81
CA ALA A 30 -10.40 2.30 6.58
C ALA A 30 -11.37 3.27 5.90
N ARG A 31 -12.20 2.82 4.95
CA ARG A 31 -13.25 3.64 4.32
C ARG A 31 -14.29 4.07 5.34
N GLU A 32 -14.74 3.15 6.21
CA GLU A 32 -15.64 3.48 7.31
C GLU A 32 -15.02 4.50 8.28
N ALA A 33 -13.74 4.34 8.62
CA ALA A 33 -13.02 5.28 9.47
C ALA A 33 -12.92 6.68 8.86
N ILE A 34 -12.68 6.78 7.54
CA ILE A 34 -12.68 8.06 6.82
C ILE A 34 -14.05 8.75 6.95
N ALA A 35 -15.14 8.01 6.74
CA ALA A 35 -16.50 8.54 6.92
C ALA A 35 -16.76 8.99 8.37
N GLN A 36 -16.25 8.26 9.36
CA GLN A 36 -16.37 8.63 10.79
C GLN A 36 -15.59 9.90 11.13
N ILE A 37 -14.40 10.09 10.56
CA ILE A 37 -13.58 11.30 10.76
C ILE A 37 -14.28 12.53 10.18
N ALA A 38 -15.03 12.39 9.09
CA ALA A 38 -15.79 13.48 8.49
C ALA A 38 -17.00 13.93 9.33
N LEU A 39 -17.37 13.21 10.39
CA LEU A 39 -18.50 13.57 11.24
C LEU A 39 -18.22 14.84 12.08
N PRO A 40 -19.22 15.72 12.29
CA PRO A 40 -19.04 16.94 13.06
C PRO A 40 -18.57 16.69 14.50
N LYS A 41 -17.73 17.59 15.01
CA LYS A 41 -17.24 17.63 16.41
C LYS A 41 -16.51 16.35 16.84
N ASP A 42 -15.77 15.73 15.93
CA ASP A 42 -14.97 14.52 16.18
C ASP A 42 -15.74 13.35 16.80
N LYS A 43 -17.06 13.29 16.61
CA LYS A 43 -17.92 12.28 17.25
C LYS A 43 -17.60 10.84 16.83
N GLY A 44 -17.01 10.66 15.64
CA GLY A 44 -16.58 9.36 15.14
C GLY A 44 -15.12 9.01 15.44
N VAL A 45 -14.36 9.89 16.10
CA VAL A 45 -12.92 9.69 16.27
C VAL A 45 -12.62 8.87 17.54
N LEU A 46 -12.10 7.67 17.35
CA LEU A 46 -11.66 6.83 18.47
C LEU A 46 -10.37 7.39 19.13
N PRO A 47 -10.26 7.41 20.47
CA PRO A 47 -9.07 7.91 21.17
C PRO A 47 -7.77 7.25 20.72
N VAL A 48 -7.81 5.94 20.49
CA VAL A 48 -6.66 5.15 20.03
C VAL A 48 -6.11 5.64 18.68
N TRP A 49 -6.94 6.20 17.81
CA TRP A 49 -6.48 6.75 16.53
C TRP A 49 -5.61 7.99 16.74
N ARG A 50 -5.96 8.85 17.70
CA ARG A 50 -5.15 10.02 18.07
C ARG A 50 -3.85 9.60 18.74
N GLU A 51 -3.92 8.70 19.73
CA GLU A 51 -2.75 8.22 20.46
C GLU A 51 -1.70 7.57 19.53
N ARG A 52 -2.17 6.88 18.49
CA ARG A 52 -1.31 6.26 17.48
C ARG A 52 -0.87 7.21 16.36
N GLY A 53 -1.33 8.47 16.38
CA GLY A 53 -1.07 9.47 15.35
C GLY A 53 -1.67 9.12 13.99
N TRP A 54 -2.72 8.29 13.93
CA TRP A 54 -3.30 7.82 12.67
C TRP A 54 -4.07 8.90 11.90
N LEU A 55 -4.46 9.97 12.58
CA LEU A 55 -5.16 11.12 11.99
C LEU A 55 -4.19 12.14 11.40
N GLU A 56 -2.89 12.00 11.66
CA GLU A 56 -1.87 12.87 11.08
C GLU A 56 -1.60 12.48 9.62
N PRO A 57 -1.05 13.41 8.80
CA PRO A 57 -0.65 13.12 7.44
C PRO A 57 0.29 11.92 7.34
N HIS A 58 0.00 11.03 6.39
CA HIS A 58 0.81 9.85 6.11
C HIS A 58 1.36 9.90 4.68
N VAL A 59 2.43 9.16 4.46
CA VAL A 59 3.08 9.01 3.17
C VAL A 59 2.82 7.61 2.64
N VAL A 60 2.34 7.52 1.42
CA VAL A 60 2.31 6.27 0.64
C VAL A 60 3.42 6.33 -0.39
N ALA A 61 4.23 5.29 -0.48
CA ALA A 61 5.34 5.22 -1.42
C ALA A 61 5.36 3.87 -2.13
N ILE A 62 5.77 3.89 -3.41
CA ILE A 62 6.13 2.70 -4.16
C ILE A 62 7.65 2.57 -4.11
N LEU A 63 8.15 1.44 -3.64
CA LEU A 63 9.56 1.10 -3.59
C LEU A 63 9.90 0.10 -4.70
N ASP A 64 11.04 0.28 -5.35
CA ASP A 64 11.71 -0.79 -6.10
C ASP A 64 12.68 -1.48 -5.15
N ILE A 65 12.43 -2.76 -4.85
CA ILE A 65 13.12 -3.47 -3.77
C ILE A 65 14.55 -3.82 -4.20
N THR A 66 15.54 -3.41 -3.41
CA THR A 66 16.95 -3.61 -3.76
C THR A 66 17.29 -5.09 -3.96
N GLY A 67 17.84 -5.40 -5.14
CA GLY A 67 18.28 -6.76 -5.48
C GLY A 67 17.14 -7.76 -5.73
N LYS A 68 15.89 -7.28 -5.88
CA LYS A 68 14.73 -8.12 -6.23
C LYS A 68 13.98 -7.49 -7.41
N PRO A 69 13.40 -8.28 -8.33
CA PRO A 69 12.64 -7.76 -9.46
C PRO A 69 11.19 -7.38 -9.06
N TRP A 70 11.03 -6.75 -7.89
CA TRP A 70 9.74 -6.52 -7.25
C TRP A 70 9.56 -5.09 -6.78
N LYS A 71 8.33 -4.60 -6.93
CA LYS A 71 7.89 -3.34 -6.32
C LYS A 71 7.06 -3.61 -5.08
N GLN A 72 7.06 -2.65 -4.16
CA GLN A 72 6.26 -2.72 -2.94
C GLN A 72 5.59 -1.38 -2.65
N VAL A 73 4.29 -1.41 -2.32
CA VAL A 73 3.61 -0.24 -1.75
C VAL A 73 3.77 -0.25 -0.23
N VAL A 74 4.16 0.89 0.33
CA VAL A 74 4.36 1.07 1.77
C VAL A 74 3.66 2.31 2.28
N ILE A 75 3.16 2.23 3.51
CA ILE A 75 2.56 3.36 4.23
C ILE A 75 3.50 3.73 5.37
N SER A 76 3.81 5.01 5.49
CA SER A 76 4.73 5.57 6.47
C SER A 76 4.10 6.80 7.13
N ASN A 77 4.49 7.08 8.37
CA ASN A 77 4.14 8.33 9.06
C ASN A 77 4.99 9.53 8.60
N GLY A 78 5.80 9.38 7.55
CA GLY A 78 6.59 10.47 6.97
C GLY A 78 7.82 10.93 7.77
N SER A 79 8.04 10.42 8.98
CA SER A 79 9.19 10.79 9.79
C SER A 79 10.53 10.52 9.09
N ALA A 80 11.57 11.31 9.37
CA ALA A 80 12.90 11.10 8.77
C ALA A 80 13.42 9.67 9.00
N ARG A 81 13.17 9.12 10.19
CA ARG A 81 13.52 7.73 10.53
C ARG A 81 12.80 6.73 9.62
N SER A 82 11.47 6.81 9.52
CA SER A 82 10.69 5.87 8.72
C SER A 82 10.99 5.97 7.22
N MET A 83 11.22 7.18 6.71
CA MET A 83 11.64 7.39 5.32
C MET A 83 13.04 6.83 5.06
N ASN A 84 13.97 6.92 6.01
CA ASN A 84 15.27 6.28 5.89
C ASN A 84 15.16 4.74 5.87
N GLU A 85 14.27 4.14 6.66
CA GLU A 85 14.00 2.70 6.58
C GLU A 85 13.35 2.29 5.25
N CYS A 86 12.55 3.15 4.61
CA CYS A 86 12.09 2.90 3.24
C CYS A 86 13.27 2.88 2.25
N ARG A 87 14.15 3.90 2.31
CA ARG A 87 15.31 4.01 1.42
C ARG A 87 16.33 2.88 1.59
N ARG A 88 16.45 2.31 2.79
CA ARG A 88 17.29 1.12 3.04
C ARG A 88 16.76 -0.14 2.36
N ARG A 89 15.44 -0.25 2.18
CA ARG A 89 14.79 -1.42 1.57
C ARG A 89 14.76 -1.34 0.05
N GLY A 90 14.77 -0.14 -0.51
CA GLY A 90 14.61 0.08 -1.94
C GLY A 90 14.66 1.55 -2.32
N SER A 91 14.74 1.81 -3.63
CA SER A 91 14.58 3.17 -4.15
C SER A 91 13.10 3.54 -4.20
N ILE A 92 12.77 4.75 -3.74
CA ILE A 92 11.41 5.29 -3.86
C ILE A 92 11.19 5.67 -5.33
N VAL A 93 10.25 4.99 -5.97
CA VAL A 93 9.87 5.20 -7.38
C VAL A 93 8.82 6.29 -7.50
N ASP A 94 7.87 6.28 -6.56
CA ASP A 94 6.81 7.28 -6.48
C ASP A 94 6.38 7.45 -5.02
N VAL A 95 5.85 8.62 -4.68
CA VAL A 95 5.44 8.97 -3.33
C VAL A 95 4.33 10.02 -3.35
N THR A 96 3.34 9.85 -2.48
CA THR A 96 2.30 10.84 -2.23
C THR A 96 2.01 10.96 -0.74
N THR A 97 1.58 12.15 -0.32
CA THR A 97 1.04 12.38 1.02
C THR A 97 -0.48 12.28 0.98
N VAL A 98 -1.05 11.67 2.00
CA VAL A 98 -2.49 11.51 2.20
C VAL A 98 -2.89 12.03 3.58
N PRO A 99 -4.15 12.47 3.78
CA PRO A 99 -4.55 13.17 5.01
C PRO A 99 -4.39 12.35 6.28
N THR A 100 -4.67 11.05 6.23
CA THR A 100 -4.59 10.16 7.41
C THR A 100 -4.03 8.79 7.03
N ARG A 101 -3.69 7.98 8.03
CA ARG A 101 -3.31 6.58 7.83
C ARG A 101 -4.37 5.79 7.08
N PHE A 102 -5.65 6.05 7.34
CA PHE A 102 -6.76 5.33 6.71
C PHE A 102 -6.80 5.58 5.20
N HIS A 103 -6.63 6.83 4.77
CA HIS A 103 -6.47 7.17 3.35
C HIS A 103 -5.30 6.40 2.72
N GLY A 104 -4.20 6.25 3.48
CA GLY A 104 -3.05 5.47 3.02
C GLY A 104 -3.34 3.98 2.86
N VAL A 105 -4.14 3.39 3.75
CA VAL A 105 -4.58 1.99 3.66
C VAL A 105 -5.46 1.79 2.43
N VAL A 106 -6.44 2.67 2.21
CA VAL A 106 -7.31 2.59 1.03
C VAL A 106 -6.46 2.75 -0.23
N LEU A 107 -5.59 3.76 -0.32
CA LEU A 107 -4.75 3.96 -1.50
C LEU A 107 -3.84 2.76 -1.78
N ALA A 108 -3.23 2.16 -0.76
CA ALA A 108 -2.42 0.97 -0.93
C ALA A 108 -3.24 -0.21 -1.48
N GLN A 109 -4.48 -0.39 -1.03
CA GLN A 109 -5.36 -1.42 -1.57
C GLN A 109 -5.76 -1.13 -3.02
N GLU A 110 -6.10 0.13 -3.36
CA GLU A 110 -6.43 0.51 -4.75
C GLU A 110 -5.26 0.25 -5.71
N VAL A 111 -4.01 0.53 -5.28
CA VAL A 111 -2.81 0.16 -6.05
C VAL A 111 -2.80 -1.35 -6.31
N LEU A 112 -3.01 -2.16 -5.28
CA LEU A 112 -2.99 -3.62 -5.40
C LEU A 112 -4.11 -4.16 -6.29
N ASP A 113 -5.28 -3.53 -6.29
CA ASP A 113 -6.39 -3.91 -7.16
C ASP A 113 -6.10 -3.54 -8.63
N GLU A 114 -5.42 -2.43 -8.90
CA GLU A 114 -5.02 -2.02 -10.26
C GLU A 114 -3.96 -2.96 -10.87
N ILE A 115 -3.01 -3.43 -10.04
CA ILE A 115 -1.96 -4.36 -10.48
C ILE A 115 -2.23 -5.82 -10.12
N GLU A 116 -3.47 -6.19 -9.80
CA GLU A 116 -3.85 -7.52 -9.31
C GLU A 116 -3.20 -8.69 -10.09
N PRO A 117 -3.19 -8.70 -11.45
CA PRO A 117 -2.60 -9.79 -12.22
C PRO A 117 -1.08 -9.95 -12.08
N TRP A 118 -0.42 -8.92 -11.52
CA TRP A 118 1.03 -8.83 -11.36
C TRP A 118 1.47 -9.04 -9.91
N ARG A 119 0.52 -9.21 -8.99
CA ARG A 119 0.82 -9.39 -7.56
C ARG A 119 1.64 -10.65 -7.32
N LEU A 120 2.55 -10.56 -6.37
CA LEU A 120 3.45 -11.62 -5.97
C LEU A 120 3.35 -11.84 -4.47
N HIS A 121 3.47 -13.10 -4.06
CA HIS A 121 3.55 -13.49 -2.64
C HIS A 121 4.88 -14.20 -2.37
N PRO A 122 5.97 -13.42 -2.17
CA PRO A 122 7.27 -13.98 -1.83
C PRO A 122 7.20 -14.82 -0.55
N LEU A 123 8.08 -15.81 -0.47
CA LEU A 123 8.32 -16.54 0.76
C LEU A 123 8.89 -15.60 1.86
N PRO A 124 8.61 -15.86 3.16
CA PRO A 124 9.14 -15.07 4.27
C PRO A 124 10.66 -14.86 4.23
N GLU A 125 11.41 -15.88 3.80
CA GLU A 125 12.87 -15.86 3.73
C GLU A 125 13.39 -14.91 2.64
N LEU A 126 12.58 -14.67 1.60
CA LEU A 126 12.95 -13.78 0.50
C LEU A 126 12.56 -12.33 0.75
N LEU A 127 11.52 -12.11 1.56
CA LEU A 127 11.08 -10.78 1.97
C LEU A 127 10.39 -10.86 3.34
N PRO A 128 11.04 -10.45 4.44
CA PRO A 128 10.47 -10.64 5.78
C PRO A 128 9.25 -9.73 6.05
N VAL A 129 9.15 -8.58 5.38
CA VAL A 129 8.16 -7.53 5.68
C VAL A 129 7.34 -7.13 4.46
N GLY A 130 6.03 -7.02 4.65
CA GLY A 130 5.12 -6.44 3.66
C GLY A 130 4.89 -7.27 2.41
N ARG A 131 5.07 -8.60 2.51
CA ARG A 131 4.94 -9.57 1.40
C ARG A 131 3.61 -9.54 0.66
N THR A 132 2.54 -9.04 1.28
CA THR A 132 1.21 -8.95 0.69
C THR A 132 1.01 -7.71 -0.17
N HIS A 133 1.96 -6.78 -0.15
CA HIS A 133 1.91 -5.49 -0.83
C HIS A 133 2.93 -5.41 -1.98
N VAL A 134 3.19 -6.54 -2.65
CA VAL A 134 4.30 -6.70 -3.59
C VAL A 134 3.79 -7.17 -4.95
N TRP A 135 4.43 -6.70 -6.01
CA TRP A 135 4.16 -7.11 -7.38
C TRP A 135 5.42 -7.08 -8.24
N SER A 136 5.34 -7.66 -9.43
CA SER A 136 6.45 -7.72 -10.38
C SER A 136 6.81 -6.34 -10.95
N ASN A 137 8.10 -6.06 -11.16
CA ASN A 137 8.56 -4.82 -11.80
C ASN A 137 8.06 -4.62 -13.23
N ASP A 138 7.54 -5.67 -13.86
CA ASP A 138 6.98 -5.66 -15.20
C ASP A 138 5.53 -5.17 -15.26
N ALA A 139 4.89 -4.95 -14.10
CA ALA A 139 3.58 -4.36 -14.06
C ALA A 139 3.59 -2.94 -14.67
N PRO A 140 2.44 -2.49 -15.20
CA PRO A 140 2.25 -1.09 -15.57
C PRO A 140 2.66 -0.14 -14.43
N ALA A 141 3.17 1.04 -14.78
CA ALA A 141 3.45 2.07 -13.80
C ALA A 141 2.13 2.60 -13.22
N VAL A 142 2.06 2.66 -11.89
CA VAL A 142 0.96 3.27 -11.16
C VAL A 142 1.42 4.65 -10.70
N ASP A 143 0.65 5.68 -11.02
CA ASP A 143 0.85 7.05 -10.52
C ASP A 143 0.02 7.23 -9.24
N LEU A 144 0.70 7.28 -8.10
CA LEU A 144 0.04 7.38 -6.80
C LEU A 144 -0.73 8.69 -6.64
N SER A 145 -0.23 9.78 -7.21
CA SER A 145 -0.88 11.09 -7.08
C SER A 145 -2.18 11.12 -7.87
N VAL A 146 -2.17 10.64 -9.11
CA VAL A 146 -3.37 10.53 -9.96
C VAL A 146 -4.37 9.55 -9.35
N LEU A 147 -3.90 8.39 -8.88
CA LEU A 147 -4.78 7.40 -8.25
C LEU A 147 -5.42 7.96 -6.97
N ALA A 148 -4.65 8.65 -6.12
CA ALA A 148 -5.17 9.25 -4.90
C ALA A 148 -6.24 10.32 -5.17
N VAL A 149 -6.04 11.18 -6.18
CA VAL A 149 -7.04 12.19 -6.57
C VAL A 149 -8.29 11.53 -7.15
N SER A 150 -8.12 10.54 -8.05
CA SER A 150 -9.27 9.88 -8.69
C SER A 150 -10.15 9.09 -7.72
N LYS A 151 -9.59 8.69 -6.56
CA LYS A 151 -10.28 7.98 -5.48
C LYS A 151 -10.70 8.90 -4.32
N GLU A 152 -10.54 10.21 -4.47
CA GLU A 152 -10.87 11.21 -3.44
C GLU A 152 -10.14 10.97 -2.11
N LEU A 153 -8.88 10.52 -2.18
CA LEU A 153 -8.04 10.20 -1.02
C LEU A 153 -7.06 11.33 -0.66
N ARG A 154 -7.16 12.48 -1.32
CA ARG A 154 -6.35 13.69 -1.13
C ARG A 154 -7.20 14.93 -1.24
#